data_AF-E8UBB3-F1
#
_entry.id   AF-E8UBB3-F1
#
_cell.length_a   1.000
_cell.length_b   1.000
_cell.length_c   1.000
_cell.angle_alpha   90.00
_cell.angle_beta   90.00
_cell.angle_gamma   90.00
#
_symmetry.space_group_name_H-M   'P 1'
#
loop_
_entity.id
_entity.type
_entity.pdbx_description
1 polymer ?
#
loop_
_entity_poly.entity_id
_entity_poly.type
_entity_poly.pdbx_seq_one_letter_code
_entity_poly.pdbx_strand_id
1 'polypeptide(L)'
;MTQNSDQNSLNQIDDRLMQELRERITEHLQVKDVNGEHVGTVDHLEGDRIKLTRTDSRDGQHHYIDLSDVRSADDVAVYLDKARDQLHLA
;
A
#
# COMPACT_ATOMS: atom_id res chain seq x y z
N MET A 1 20.60 -32.85 -10.31
CA MET A 1 19.49 -33.61 -9.71
C MET A 1 19.26 -32.93 -8.35
N THR A 2 18.30 -32.04 -8.14
CA THR A 2 16.91 -32.00 -8.62
C THR A 2 16.50 -30.52 -8.70
N GLN A 3 16.08 -30.08 -9.88
CA GLN A 3 15.37 -28.80 -10.03
C GLN A 3 14.03 -28.98 -9.33
N ASN A 4 13.77 -28.18 -8.30
CA ASN A 4 12.52 -28.20 -7.55
C ASN A 4 11.38 -27.74 -8.46
N SER A 5 10.81 -28.73 -9.12
CA SER A 5 9.39 -28.96 -9.41
C SER A 5 8.44 -27.89 -8.88
N ASP A 6 8.01 -27.01 -9.78
CA ASP A 6 6.61 -26.87 -10.22
C ASP A 6 5.50 -27.13 -9.18
N GLN A 7 5.59 -26.52 -8.02
CA GLN A 7 4.45 -26.35 -7.12
C GLN A 7 4.45 -24.95 -6.51
N ASN A 8 3.75 -24.02 -7.19
CA ASN A 8 2.95 -22.91 -6.64
C ASN A 8 2.97 -21.64 -7.53
N SER A 9 2.55 -21.76 -8.80
CA SER A 9 2.66 -20.68 -9.79
C SER A 9 1.67 -19.50 -9.60
N LEU A 10 0.69 -19.59 -8.69
CA LEU A 10 -0.25 -18.50 -8.42
C LEU A 10 0.18 -17.65 -7.21
N ASN A 11 0.64 -18.25 -6.12
CA ASN A 11 1.03 -17.46 -4.94
C ASN A 11 2.39 -16.75 -5.13
N GLN A 12 3.27 -17.25 -6.01
CA GLN A 12 4.57 -16.62 -6.28
C GLN A 12 4.47 -15.29 -7.06
N ILE A 13 3.36 -15.06 -7.76
CA ILE A 13 3.15 -13.80 -8.51
C ILE A 13 2.75 -12.70 -7.54
N ASP A 14 1.82 -13.00 -6.64
CA ASP A 14 1.35 -12.05 -5.62
C ASP A 14 2.50 -11.63 -4.69
N ASP A 15 3.32 -12.58 -4.21
CA ASP A 15 4.45 -12.28 -3.31
C ASP A 15 5.50 -11.35 -3.95
N ARG A 16 5.82 -11.54 -5.24
CA ARG A 16 6.79 -10.71 -5.96
C ARG A 16 6.26 -9.30 -6.23
N LEU A 17 4.99 -9.20 -6.62
CA LEU A 17 4.35 -7.91 -6.86
C LEU A 17 4.26 -7.09 -5.58
N MET A 18 3.92 -7.74 -4.46
CA MET A 18 3.89 -7.10 -3.15
C MET A 18 5.27 -6.60 -2.73
N GLN A 19 6.33 -7.36 -3.00
CA GLN A 19 7.69 -6.91 -2.73
C GLN A 19 8.06 -5.66 -3.54
N GLU A 20 7.73 -5.62 -4.84
CA GLU A 20 7.98 -4.44 -5.69
C GLU A 20 7.19 -3.21 -5.21
N LEU A 21 5.93 -3.37 -4.81
CA LEU A 21 5.13 -2.25 -4.27
C LEU A 21 5.76 -1.68 -3.01
N ARG A 22 6.24 -2.53 -2.10
CA ARG A 22 6.90 -2.11 -0.85
C ARG A 22 8.16 -1.29 -1.11
N GLU A 23 8.96 -1.69 -2.09
CA GLU A 23 10.18 -0.96 -2.46
C GLU A 23 9.89 0.42 -3.04
N ARG A 24 8.71 0.60 -3.64
CA ARG A 24 8.27 1.88 -4.22
C ARG A 24 7.62 2.81 -3.22
N ILE A 25 7.02 2.28 -2.15
CA ILE A 25 6.37 3.08 -1.12
C ILE A 25 7.42 3.65 -0.19
N THR A 26 7.66 4.95 -0.32
CA THR A 26 8.60 5.69 0.52
C THR A 26 7.87 6.69 1.41
N GLU A 27 8.55 7.13 2.47
CA GLU A 27 8.04 8.15 3.39
C GLU A 27 7.77 9.46 2.64
N HIS A 28 6.77 10.22 3.08
CA HIS A 28 6.29 11.47 2.48
C HIS A 28 5.55 11.37 1.14
N LEU A 29 5.37 10.19 0.56
CA LEU A 29 4.52 10.04 -0.62
C LEU A 29 3.06 10.35 -0.31
N GLN A 30 2.35 10.95 -1.26
CA GLN A 30 0.91 11.16 -1.14
C GLN A 30 0.17 9.83 -1.29
N VAL A 31 -0.95 9.66 -0.61
CA VAL A 31 -1.83 8.51 -0.79
C VAL A 31 -3.13 9.01 -1.38
N LYS A 32 -3.49 8.46 -2.54
CA LYS A 32 -4.67 8.82 -3.30
C LYS A 32 -5.57 7.62 -3.47
N ASP A 33 -6.86 7.85 -3.35
CA ASP A 33 -7.85 6.81 -3.53
C ASP A 33 -8.07 6.48 -5.02
N VAL A 34 -8.97 5.54 -5.30
CA VAL A 34 -9.34 5.16 -6.68
C VAL A 34 -9.93 6.31 -7.50
N ASN A 35 -10.48 7.35 -6.86
CA ASN A 35 -11.01 8.55 -7.49
C ASN A 35 -9.92 9.62 -7.70
N GLY A 36 -8.71 9.40 -7.18
CA GLY A 36 -7.61 10.38 -7.17
C GLY A 36 -7.70 11.40 -6.04
N GLU A 37 -8.62 11.22 -5.08
CA GLU A 37 -8.75 12.09 -3.91
C GLU A 37 -7.63 11.83 -2.89
N HIS A 38 -7.17 12.89 -2.25
CA HIS A 38 -6.13 12.81 -1.24
C HIS A 38 -6.65 12.14 0.05
N VAL A 39 -6.10 10.98 0.36
CA VAL A 39 -6.42 10.20 1.57
C VAL A 39 -5.51 10.62 2.72
N GLY A 40 -4.21 10.73 2.45
CA GLY A 40 -3.21 11.11 3.43
C GLY A 40 -1.79 11.08 2.86
N THR A 41 -0.79 11.07 3.74
CA THR A 41 0.63 11.04 3.37
C THR A 41 1.30 9.88 4.11
N VAL A 42 2.16 9.13 3.42
CA VAL A 42 2.92 8.00 3.99
C VAL A 42 3.85 8.53 5.10
N ASP A 43 3.65 8.04 6.31
CA ASP A 43 4.57 8.23 7.45
C ASP A 43 5.66 7.17 7.39
N HIS A 44 5.25 5.90 7.36
CA HIS A 44 6.16 4.75 7.35
C HIS A 44 5.45 3.50 6.82
N LEU A 45 6.23 2.49 6.40
CA LEU A 45 5.69 1.17 6.07
C LEU A 45 5.91 0.21 7.26
N GLU A 46 4.82 -0.21 7.93
CA GLU A 46 4.85 -1.17 9.03
C GLU A 46 4.39 -2.54 8.55
N GLY A 47 5.35 -3.41 8.20
CA GLY A 47 5.06 -4.74 7.69
C GLY A 47 4.30 -4.66 6.36
N ASP A 48 3.05 -5.14 6.33
CA ASP A 48 2.18 -5.10 5.15
C ASP A 48 1.20 -3.91 5.15
N ARG A 49 1.46 -2.90 6.00
CA ARG A 49 0.59 -1.74 6.16
C ARG A 49 1.34 -0.44 5.97
N ILE A 50 0.72 0.48 5.23
CA ILE A 50 1.15 1.85 5.09
C ILE A 50 0.57 2.64 6.26
N LYS A 51 1.45 3.17 7.11
CA LYS A 51 1.07 4.12 8.15
C LYS A 51 0.98 5.51 7.57
N LEU A 52 -0.11 6.20 7.85
CA LEU A 52 -0.32 7.59 7.45
C LEU A 52 0.11 8.56 8.55
N THR A 53 0.55 9.73 8.10
CA THR A 53 0.93 10.82 9.01
C THR A 53 -0.31 11.34 9.73
N ARG A 54 -0.20 11.45 11.05
CA ARG A 54 -1.27 11.96 11.90
C ARG A 54 -1.67 13.40 11.57
N THR A 55 -0.72 14.20 11.07
CA THR A 55 -0.91 15.62 10.73
C THR A 55 -1.80 15.83 9.52
N ASP A 56 -1.86 14.84 8.63
CA ASP A 56 -2.65 14.88 7.40
C ASP A 56 -4.01 14.17 7.57
N SER A 57 -4.18 13.45 8.69
CA SER A 57 -5.47 12.88 9.06
C SER A 57 -6.39 13.93 9.68
N ARG A 58 -7.67 13.90 9.28
CA ARG A 58 -8.72 14.82 9.77
C ARG A 58 -9.08 14.61 11.23
N ASP A 59 -8.92 13.40 11.73
CA ASP A 59 -9.22 13.03 13.13
C ASP A 59 -7.99 13.14 14.04
N GLY A 60 -6.82 13.49 13.50
CA GLY A 60 -5.58 13.56 14.26
C GLY A 60 -5.13 12.20 14.80
N GLN A 61 -5.49 11.09 14.14
CA GLN A 61 -5.00 9.75 14.47
C GLN A 61 -4.09 9.19 13.36
N HIS A 62 -3.31 8.17 13.68
CA HIS A 62 -2.57 7.41 12.66
C HIS A 62 -3.55 6.45 12.00
N HIS A 63 -3.68 6.57 10.69
CA HIS A 63 -4.45 5.60 9.90
C HIS A 63 -3.50 4.61 9.25
N TYR A 64 -3.99 3.40 9.06
CA TYR A 64 -3.26 2.33 8.43
C TYR A 64 -4.01 1.85 7.19
N ILE A 65 -3.28 1.64 6.11
CA ILE A 65 -3.81 1.09 4.86
C ILE A 65 -3.07 -0.20 4.57
N ASP A 66 -3.81 -1.30 4.37
CA ASP A 66 -3.21 -2.56 3.96
C ASP A 66 -2.66 -2.45 2.53
N LEU A 67 -1.47 -3.00 2.30
CA LEU A 67 -0.85 -3.04 0.95
C LEU A 67 -1.73 -3.75 -0.08
N SER A 68 -2.63 -4.62 0.36
CA SER A 68 -3.63 -5.27 -0.51
C SER A 68 -4.57 -4.28 -1.19
N ASP A 69 -4.78 -3.11 -0.60
CA ASP A 69 -5.64 -2.05 -1.14
C ASP A 69 -4.84 -1.08 -2.04
N VAL A 70 -3.55 -1.33 -2.21
CA VAL A 70 -2.69 -0.54 -3.11
C VAL A 70 -2.77 -1.11 -4.51
N ARG A 71 -3.21 -0.27 -5.44
CA ARG A 71 -3.24 -0.60 -6.86
C ARG A 71 -1.88 -0.39 -7.53
N SER A 72 -1.21 0.71 -7.20
CA SER A 72 0.10 1.08 -7.75
C SER A 72 0.72 2.19 -6.93
N ALA A 73 2.05 2.27 -6.89
CA ALA A 73 2.77 3.43 -6.36
C ALA A 73 3.66 4.03 -7.46
N ASP A 74 3.93 5.33 -7.41
CA ASP A 74 4.97 6.00 -8.19
C ASP A 74 5.84 6.89 -7.25
N ASP A 75 6.75 7.67 -7.82
CA ASP A 75 7.67 8.52 -7.05
C ASP A 75 6.99 9.74 -6.39
N VAL A 76 5.70 9.94 -6.62
CA VAL A 76 4.90 11.08 -6.15
C VAL A 76 3.76 10.64 -5.23
N ALA A 77 3.08 9.54 -5.56
CA ALA A 77 1.90 9.06 -4.86
C ALA A 77 1.69 7.54 -4.95
N VAL A 78 1.04 7.02 -3.91
CA VAL A 78 0.45 5.70 -3.83
C VAL A 78 -1.02 5.81 -4.23
N TYR A 79 -1.45 4.99 -5.19
CA TYR A 79 -2.83 4.92 -5.66
C TYR A 79 -3.48 3.66 -5.12
N LEU A 80 -4.65 3.82 -4.51
CA LEU A 80 -5.44 2.74 -3.95
C LEU A 80 -6.44 2.19 -4.97
N ASP A 81 -6.90 0.97 -4.74
CA ASP A 81 -7.97 0.34 -5.51
C ASP A 81 -9.37 0.72 -4.99
N LYS A 82 -9.45 1.22 -3.75
CA LYS A 82 -10.68 1.61 -3.05
C LYS A 82 -10.78 3.12 -2.86
N ALA A 83 -12.01 3.58 -2.69
CA ALA A 83 -12.32 4.95 -2.29
C ALA A 83 -12.03 5.15 -0.79
N ARG A 84 -11.69 6.38 -0.39
CA ARG A 84 -11.41 6.71 1.03
C ARG A 84 -12.49 6.21 1.98
N ASP A 85 -13.75 6.37 1.61
CA ASP A 85 -14.91 5.99 2.42
C ASP A 85 -15.08 4.47 2.61
N GLN A 86 -14.42 3.68 1.76
CA GLN A 86 -14.43 2.21 1.81
C GLN A 86 -13.21 1.64 2.51
N LEU A 87 -12.20 2.46 2.80
CA LEU A 87 -11.03 2.04 3.57
C LEU A 87 -11.44 1.87 5.03
N HIS A 88 -11.09 0.74 5.63
CA HIS A 88 -11.19 0.56 7.06
C HIS A 88 -9.99 1.26 7.71
N LEU A 89 -10.15 2.55 8.01
CA LEU A 89 -9.16 3.33 8.75
C LEU A 89 -9.33 2.99 10.24
N ALA A 90 -8.47 2.10 10.74
CA ALA A 90 -8.45 1.64 12.13
C ALA A 90 -7.51 2.47 13.01
#